data_AF-A0A2W0A214-F1
#
_entry.id   AF-A0A2W0A214-F1
#
_cell.length_a   1.000
_cell.length_b   1.000
_cell.length_c   1.000
_cell.angle_alpha   90.00
_cell.angle_beta   90.00
_cell.angle_gamma   90.00
#
_symmetry.space_group_name_H-M   'P 1'
#
loop_
_entity.id
_entity.type
_entity.pdbx_description
1 polymer ?
#
loop_
_entity_poly.entity_id
_entity_poly.type
_entity_poly.pdbx_seq_one_letter_code
_entity_poly.pdbx_strand_id
1 'polypeptide(L)'
;MVSKCANPACSAPFRYLHEGKLFRMEMNPDGAVDTLHVVAPSGKPAKHTEFFWLCDECAIRMTLAFEKGGGIKTRPLTRALRAAS
;
A
#
# COMPACT_ATOMS: atom_id res chain seq x y z
N MET A 1 6.96 -0.27 -10.66
CA MET A 1 7.07 1.19 -10.92
C MET A 1 5.67 1.78 -10.86
N VAL A 2 5.46 2.85 -10.09
CA VAL A 2 4.13 3.45 -9.92
C VAL A 2 3.88 4.43 -11.06
N SER A 3 2.79 4.24 -11.82
CA SER A 3 2.50 5.04 -13.01
C SER A 3 1.22 5.88 -12.89
N LYS A 4 0.26 5.45 -12.07
CA LYS A 4 -1.03 6.11 -11.90
C LYS A 4 -1.58 5.91 -10.49
N CYS A 5 -2.62 6.67 -10.17
CA CYS A 5 -3.39 6.50 -8.94
C CYS A 5 -3.91 5.06 -8.80
N ALA A 6 -3.74 4.49 -7.61
CA ALA A 6 -4.16 3.14 -7.26
C ALA A 6 -5.69 3.02 -7.08
N ASN A 7 -6.41 4.15 -7.03
CA ASN A 7 -7.86 4.14 -7.11
C ASN A 7 -8.30 3.77 -8.54
N PRO A 8 -9.01 2.64 -8.75
CA PRO A 8 -9.44 2.23 -10.09
C PRO A 8 -10.36 3.24 -10.80
N ALA A 9 -11.07 4.07 -10.05
CA ALA A 9 -11.93 5.12 -10.59
C ALA A 9 -11.17 6.43 -10.90
N CYS A 10 -9.86 6.48 -10.62
CA CYS A 10 -9.01 7.65 -10.87
C CYS A 10 -7.95 7.32 -11.91
N SER A 11 -7.75 8.23 -12.87
CA SER A 11 -6.73 8.10 -13.91
C SER A 11 -5.58 9.11 -13.75
N ALA A 12 -5.43 9.71 -12.57
CA ALA A 12 -4.36 10.68 -12.31
C ALA A 12 -2.98 10.02 -12.50
N PRO A 13 -2.10 10.59 -13.33
CA PRO A 13 -0.75 10.06 -13.52
C PRO A 13 0.15 10.42 -12.34
N PHE A 14 1.08 9.53 -11.99
CA PHE A 14 2.10 9.82 -10.99
C PHE A 14 3.21 10.66 -11.62
N ARG A 15 3.21 11.97 -11.36
CA ARG A 15 4.18 12.92 -11.94
C ARG A 15 5.21 13.39 -10.92
N TYR A 16 4.75 13.73 -9.72
CA TYR A 16 5.59 14.36 -8.70
C TYR A 16 5.48 13.62 -7.36
N LEU A 17 6.63 13.45 -6.69
CA LEU A 17 6.70 12.76 -5.39
C LEU A 17 6.02 13.53 -4.24
N HIS A 18 5.85 14.85 -4.37
CA HIS A 18 5.24 15.70 -3.35
C HIS A 18 3.72 15.77 -3.45
N GLU A 19 3.14 15.24 -4.53
CA GLU A 19 1.69 15.15 -4.71
C GLU A 19 1.21 13.78 -4.24
N GLY A 20 0.13 13.76 -3.47
CA GLY A 20 -0.51 12.54 -3.01
C GLY A 20 0.23 11.81 -1.88
N LYS A 21 -0.05 10.50 -1.77
CA LYS A 21 0.50 9.64 -0.72
C LYS A 21 1.01 8.33 -1.30
N LEU A 22 2.29 8.04 -1.04
CA LEU A 22 2.93 6.78 -1.41
C LEU A 22 2.75 5.76 -0.27
N PHE A 23 2.36 4.54 -0.63
CA PHE A 23 2.18 3.42 0.28
C PHE A 23 3.22 2.35 -0.07
N ARG A 24 3.99 1.93 0.93
CA ARG A 24 4.90 0.78 0.82
C ARG A 24 4.23 -0.44 1.43
N MET A 25 4.08 -1.49 0.64
CA MET A 25 3.43 -2.74 1.06
C MET A 25 4.46 -3.86 0.98
N GLU A 26 4.68 -4.55 2.10
CA GLU A 26 5.53 -5.72 2.17
C GLU A 26 4.67 -6.97 1.99
N MET A 27 4.90 -7.70 0.89
CA MET A 27 4.19 -8.93 0.59
C MET A 27 5.12 -10.12 0.83
N ASN A 28 4.70 -11.02 1.72
CA ASN A 28 5.34 -12.32 1.81
C ASN A 28 4.92 -13.20 0.62
N PRO A 29 5.75 -14.15 0.19
CA PRO A 29 5.42 -15.05 -0.91
C PRO A 29 4.14 -15.85 -0.67
N ASP A 30 3.80 -16.11 0.60
CA ASP A 30 2.58 -16.82 1.02
C ASP A 30 1.35 -15.91 1.21
N GLY A 31 1.42 -14.63 0.82
CA GLY A 31 0.31 -13.68 0.95
C GLY A 31 -0.08 -13.34 2.40
N ALA A 32 0.80 -13.63 3.37
CA ALA A 32 0.64 -13.27 4.78
C ALA A 32 1.41 -11.98 5.10
N VAL A 33 0.74 -10.98 5.68
CA VAL A 33 1.43 -9.82 6.28
C VAL A 33 2.09 -10.29 7.57
N ASP A 34 3.41 -10.16 7.66
CA ASP A 34 4.16 -10.60 8.84
C ASP A 34 4.21 -9.47 9.87
N THR A 35 3.51 -9.65 10.98
CA THR A 35 3.58 -8.76 12.15
C THR A 35 4.59 -9.21 13.20
N LEU A 36 5.39 -10.25 12.98
CA LEU A 36 6.37 -10.65 14.00
C LEU A 36 7.78 -10.89 13.45
N HIS A 37 8.70 -10.06 13.95
CA HIS A 37 10.13 -10.17 13.81
C HIS A 37 10.61 -11.49 14.47
N VAL A 38 10.81 -12.55 13.68
CA VAL A 38 11.57 -13.73 14.12
C VAL A 38 12.69 -13.99 13.13
N VAL A 39 13.93 -13.83 13.60
CA VAL A 39 15.14 -14.11 12.86
C VAL A 39 15.32 -15.62 12.80
N ALA A 40 15.03 -16.24 11.66
CA ALA A 40 15.44 -17.62 11.35
C ALA A 40 16.61 -17.62 10.32
N PRO A 41 17.62 -18.49 10.49
CA PRO A 41 18.78 -18.58 9.62
C PRO A 41 18.48 -19.49 8.42
N SER A 42 19.01 -19.11 7.25
CA SER A 42 19.02 -19.85 5.97
C SER A 42 17.76 -19.69 5.10
N GLY A 43 17.92 -18.98 3.97
CA GLY A 43 16.99 -19.00 2.84
C GLY A 43 15.68 -18.23 3.04
N LYS A 44 15.74 -16.95 3.45
CA LYS A 44 14.53 -16.11 3.53
C LYS A 44 13.95 -15.94 2.12
N PRO A 45 12.68 -16.30 1.88
CA PRO A 45 12.09 -16.02 0.59
C PRO A 45 12.01 -14.49 0.43
N ALA A 46 12.36 -13.99 -0.75
CA ALA A 46 12.50 -12.56 -0.98
C ALA A 46 11.17 -11.85 -0.67
N LYS A 47 11.14 -11.03 0.39
CA LYS A 47 10.00 -10.17 0.69
C LYS A 47 9.79 -9.25 -0.50
N HIS A 48 8.66 -9.38 -1.20
CA HIS A 48 8.37 -8.55 -2.36
C HIS A 48 7.81 -7.22 -1.85
N THR A 49 8.56 -6.13 -2.05
CA THR A 49 8.10 -4.79 -1.68
C THR A 49 7.46 -4.13 -2.89
N GLU A 50 6.18 -3.80 -2.77
CA GLU A 50 5.45 -3.05 -3.79
C GLU A 50 5.11 -1.64 -3.29
N PHE A 51 5.11 -0.70 -4.22
CA PHE A 51 4.71 0.67 -3.98
C PHE A 51 3.41 0.96 -4.70
N PHE A 52 2.52 1.68 -4.01
CA PHE A 52 1.27 2.17 -4.55
C PHE A 52 1.16 3.67 -4.25
N TRP A 53 0.39 4.40 -5.06
CA TRP A 53 0.22 5.83 -4.87
C TRP A 53 -1.24 6.22 -5.02
N LEU A 54 -1.72 7.10 -4.15
CA LEU A 54 -2.98 7.81 -4.33
C LEU A 54 -2.67 9.28 -4.55
N CYS A 55 -3.29 9.91 -5.55
CA CYS A 55 -3.23 11.37 -5.70
C CYS A 55 -3.84 12.07 -4.50
N ASP A 56 -3.59 13.37 -4.34
CA ASP A 56 -4.09 14.15 -3.19
C ASP A 56 -5.59 13.96 -2.96
N GLU A 57 -6.42 14.14 -3.98
CA GLU A 57 -7.86 13.99 -3.86
C GLU A 57 -8.31 12.62 -3.33
N CYS A 58 -7.66 11.55 -3.79
CA CYS A 58 -7.95 10.20 -3.33
C CYS A 58 -7.40 9.98 -1.92
N ALA A 59 -6.18 10.43 -1.64
CA ALA A 59 -5.51 10.25 -0.36
C ALA A 59 -6.25 10.92 0.81
N ILE A 60 -7.07 11.96 0.58
CA ILE A 60 -7.88 12.59 1.64
C ILE A 60 -9.13 11.75 1.98
N ARG A 61 -9.61 10.92 1.05
CA ARG A 61 -10.88 10.17 1.16
C ARG A 61 -10.67 8.68 1.44
N MET A 62 -9.56 8.11 0.98
CA MET A 62 -9.29 6.68 1.04
C MET A 62 -7.82 6.39 1.34
N THR A 63 -7.59 5.16 1.79
CA THR A 63 -6.28 4.58 2.03
C THR A 63 -6.20 3.22 1.33
N LEU A 64 -5.01 2.64 1.25
CA LEU A 64 -4.81 1.27 0.78
C LEU A 64 -4.68 0.33 1.97
N ALA A 65 -5.26 -0.86 1.84
CA ALA A 65 -5.15 -1.96 2.78
C ALA A 65 -4.88 -3.26 2.03
N PHE A 66 -4.10 -4.15 2.66
CA PHE A 66 -3.91 -5.51 2.15
C PHE A 66 -5.02 -6.41 2.70
N GLU A 67 -5.70 -7.11 1.81
CA GLU A 67 -6.70 -8.11 2.16
C GLU A 67 -6.15 -9.50 1.89
N LYS A 68 -6.20 -10.34 2.93
CA LYS A 68 -5.74 -11.73 2.84
C LYS A 68 -6.52 -12.45 1.74
N GLY A 69 -5.81 -12.96 0.73
CA GLY A 69 -6.38 -13.63 -0.44
C GLY A 69 -6.97 -12.70 -1.52
N GLY A 70 -7.14 -11.40 -1.25
CA GLY A 70 -7.74 -10.43 -2.18
C GLY A 70 -6.76 -9.39 -2.74
N GLY A 71 -5.56 -9.31 -2.18
CA GLY A 71 -4.54 -8.34 -2.57
C GLY A 71 -4.83 -6.94 -2.04
N ILE A 72 -4.31 -5.93 -2.74
CA ILE A 72 -4.40 -4.53 -2.33
C ILE A 72 -5.76 -3.94 -2.70
N LYS A 73 -6.45 -3.31 -1.74
CA LYS A 73 -7.76 -2.66 -1.94
C LYS A 73 -7.76 -1.24 -1.40
N THR A 74 -8.50 -0.37 -2.07
CA THR A 74 -8.85 0.97 -1.58
C THR A 74 -9.95 0.88 -0.53
N ARG A 75 -9.73 1.48 0.65
CA ARG A 75 -10.69 1.54 1.75
C ARG A 75 -10.93 3.00 2.17
N PRO A 76 -12.16 3.41 2.51
CA PRO A 76 -12.42 4.76 3.00
C PRO A 76 -11.60 5.09 4.24
N LEU A 77 -11.14 6.34 4.35
CA LEU A 77 -10.49 6.83 5.56
C LEU A 77 -11.54 7.01 6.66
N THR A 78 -11.58 6.07 7.59
CA THR A 78 -12.33 6.25 8.83
C THR A 78 -11.57 7.18 9.78
N ARG A 79 -12.28 7.84 10.70
CA ARG A 79 -11.70 8.81 11.65
C ARG A 79 -10.53 8.23 12.48
N ALA A 80 -10.53 6.91 12.71
CA ALA A 80 -9.46 6.19 13.41
C ALA A 80 -8.14 6.12 12.61
N LEU A 81 -8.20 6.09 11.28
CA LEU A 81 -7.02 5.97 10.39
C LEU A 81 -6.36 7.32 10.07
N ARG A 82 -7.01 8.44 10.41
CA ARG A 82 -6.46 9.80 10.19
C ARG A 82 -5.37 10.20 11.19
N ALA A 83 -5.21 9.48 12.30
CA ALA A 83 -4.28 9.81 13.37
C ALA A 83 -2.80 9.44 13.07
N ALA A 84 -2.52 8.81 11.93
CA ALA A 84 -1.17 8.45 11.50
C ALA A 84 -0.85 9.17 10.17
N SER A 85 -0.49 10.44 10.23
CA SER A 85 0.10 11.20 9.10
C SER A 85 1.08 12.22 9.63
#